data_AF-A0A7J4SD77-F1
#
_entry.id   AF-A0A7J4SD77-F1
#
_cell.length_a   1.000
_cell.length_b   1.000
_cell.length_c   1.000
_cell.angle_alpha   90.00
_cell.angle_beta   90.00
_cell.angle_gamma   90.00
#
_symmetry.space_group_name_H-M   'P 1'
#
loop_
_entity.id
_entity.type
_entity.pdbx_description
1 polymer ?
#
loop_
_entity_poly.entity_id
_entity_poly.type
_entity_poly.pdbx_seq_one_letter_code
_entity_poly.pdbx_strand_id
1 'polypeptide(L)'
;MVDVDTALKSAAIDRRKAKKGRDSSKPKRPGGSVGIEPFDPEVFRTKEIADTYSMWLVLIGSILTALLMRFLIMPGMGEPGPLLWLLPLSLVLILPTLHRLILPDEISDLYTGGNWFRAGMLWIFTWLSISIVLVNPPLADISAPEAVDVRLVFDEGEESEDLVARLDRTGYDIDISIEEGQSEGSMWLLLDVRDNVAVEDCSISVTLVKNEQILLNSTINGANTTGIAAYDDLVSGNRSIVSILDEGSWSDPQMKLRRTTDVGVAVDLGTFDTGTYELRYRIDQPGDPWPLTTGDAIYKIQILPSQ
;
A
#
# COMPACT_ATOMS: atom_id res chain seq x y z
N MET A 1 16.39 -55.59 -22.30
CA MET A 1 17.80 -55.67 -21.84
C MET A 1 18.66 -55.60 -23.10
N VAL A 2 19.52 -54.60 -23.24
CA VAL A 2 20.33 -54.41 -24.46
C VAL A 2 21.64 -55.18 -24.29
N ASP A 3 21.95 -56.09 -25.21
CA ASP A 3 23.17 -56.91 -25.14
C ASP A 3 24.43 -56.06 -25.19
N VAL A 4 25.34 -56.33 -24.25
CA VAL A 4 26.60 -55.60 -24.06
C VAL A 4 27.45 -55.61 -25.33
N ASP A 5 27.38 -56.67 -26.14
CA ASP A 5 28.07 -56.77 -27.43
C ASP A 5 27.51 -55.81 -28.50
N THR A 6 26.22 -55.50 -28.43
CA THR A 6 25.58 -54.52 -29.31
C THR A 6 25.99 -53.10 -28.91
N ALA A 7 26.12 -52.84 -27.60
CA ALA A 7 26.61 -51.57 -27.07
C ALA A 7 28.12 -51.36 -27.36
N LEU A 8 28.93 -52.43 -27.31
CA LEU A 8 30.36 -52.33 -27.60
C LEU A 8 30.62 -52.08 -29.10
N LYS A 9 29.84 -52.72 -29.97
CA LYS A 9 29.93 -52.51 -31.42
C LYS A 9 29.47 -51.12 -31.85
N SER A 10 28.41 -50.58 -31.24
CA SER A 10 27.97 -49.20 -31.51
C SER A 10 28.99 -48.16 -31.03
N ALA A 11 29.57 -48.34 -29.84
CA ALA A 11 30.63 -47.46 -29.32
C ALA A 11 31.93 -47.51 -30.16
N ALA A 12 32.29 -48.67 -30.70
CA ALA A 12 33.45 -48.83 -31.57
C ALA A 12 33.26 -48.16 -32.95
N ILE A 13 32.04 -48.21 -33.51
CA ILE A 13 31.69 -47.53 -34.77
C ILE A 13 31.73 -46.01 -34.60
N ASP A 14 31.27 -45.51 -33.44
CA ASP A 14 31.24 -44.07 -33.16
C ASP A 14 32.65 -43.48 -32.98
N ARG A 15 33.55 -44.21 -32.32
CA ARG A 15 34.99 -43.83 -32.24
C ARG A 15 35.67 -43.82 -33.61
N ARG A 16 35.32 -44.71 -34.53
CA ARG A 16 35.89 -44.74 -35.89
C ARG A 16 35.39 -43.55 -36.74
N LYS A 17 34.15 -43.10 -36.56
CA LYS A 17 33.61 -41.91 -37.24
C LYS A 17 34.24 -40.62 -36.73
N ALA A 18 34.51 -40.51 -35.42
CA ALA A 18 35.15 -39.33 -34.83
C ALA A 18 36.60 -39.10 -35.33
N LYS A 19 37.32 -40.15 -35.73
CA LYS A 19 38.72 -40.05 -36.16
C LYS A 19 38.91 -39.73 -37.66
N LYS A 20 37.88 -39.91 -38.50
CA LYS A 20 38.01 -39.82 -39.98
C LYS A 20 37.64 -38.45 -40.58
N GLY A 21 37.21 -37.48 -39.78
CA GLY A 21 36.78 -36.16 -40.27
C GLY A 21 37.47 -35.01 -39.55
N ARG A 22 38.80 -34.94 -39.58
CA ARG A 22 39.56 -33.81 -39.05
C ARG A 22 39.79 -32.80 -40.18
N ASP A 23 38.74 -32.04 -40.47
CA ASP A 23 38.79 -30.86 -41.32
C ASP A 23 38.77 -29.64 -40.39
N SER A 24 39.82 -28.82 -40.43
CA SER A 24 40.09 -27.75 -39.45
C SER A 24 39.25 -26.48 -39.64
N SER A 25 38.24 -26.51 -40.53
CA SER A 25 37.46 -25.34 -40.93
C SER A 25 36.01 -25.32 -40.43
N LYS A 26 35.53 -26.34 -39.71
CA LYS A 26 34.15 -26.36 -39.17
C LYS A 26 34.09 -26.00 -37.69
N PRO A 27 33.15 -25.11 -37.28
CA PRO A 27 32.97 -24.73 -35.89
C PRO A 27 32.58 -25.98 -35.07
N LYS A 28 33.32 -26.21 -33.98
CA LYS A 28 33.12 -27.36 -33.09
C LYS A 28 31.73 -27.27 -32.45
N ARG A 29 30.99 -28.39 -32.51
CA ARG A 29 29.71 -28.58 -31.80
C ARG A 29 29.90 -28.42 -30.28
N PRO A 30 28.92 -27.86 -29.55
CA PRO A 30 29.00 -27.71 -28.11
C PRO A 30 28.89 -29.10 -27.47
N GLY A 31 29.90 -29.51 -26.70
CA GLY A 31 29.91 -30.80 -25.98
C GLY A 31 31.20 -31.63 -26.10
N GLY A 32 32.18 -31.21 -26.91
CA GLY A 32 33.52 -31.81 -26.88
C GLY A 32 34.38 -31.13 -25.83
N SER A 33 34.74 -31.85 -24.76
CA SER A 33 35.64 -31.44 -23.66
C SER A 33 35.94 -29.94 -23.64
N VAL A 34 35.06 -29.18 -23.01
CA VAL A 34 35.32 -27.78 -22.67
C VAL A 34 36.58 -27.85 -21.81
N GLY A 35 37.74 -27.60 -22.41
CA GLY A 35 38.95 -27.40 -21.65
C GLY A 35 38.59 -26.27 -20.70
N ILE A 36 38.67 -26.54 -19.40
CA ILE A 36 38.64 -25.47 -18.40
C ILE A 36 39.73 -24.52 -18.87
N GLU A 37 39.33 -23.33 -19.30
CA GLU A 37 40.28 -22.29 -19.67
C GLU A 37 41.26 -22.16 -18.50
N PRO A 38 42.59 -22.22 -18.75
CA PRO A 38 43.55 -22.14 -17.66
C PRO A 38 43.27 -20.89 -16.83
N PHE A 39 43.08 -21.08 -15.52
CA PHE A 39 42.73 -20.00 -14.61
C PHE A 39 43.84 -18.94 -14.61
N ASP A 40 43.52 -17.77 -15.16
CA ASP A 40 44.40 -16.61 -15.11
C ASP A 40 43.95 -15.70 -13.95
N PRO A 41 44.75 -15.60 -12.88
CA PRO A 41 44.39 -14.79 -11.71
C PRO A 41 44.29 -13.30 -12.04
N GLU A 42 45.00 -12.80 -13.07
CA GLU A 42 44.99 -11.38 -13.39
C GLU A 42 43.70 -10.97 -14.10
N VAL A 43 43.25 -11.76 -15.06
CA VAL A 43 41.98 -11.58 -15.77
C VAL A 43 40.79 -11.78 -14.83
N PHE A 44 40.90 -12.74 -13.91
CA PHE A 44 39.87 -12.94 -12.88
C PHE A 44 39.79 -11.71 -11.96
N ARG A 45 40.93 -11.21 -11.46
CA ARG A 45 40.99 -10.02 -10.61
C ARG A 45 40.39 -8.79 -11.30
N THR A 46 40.74 -8.51 -12.55
CA THR A 46 40.19 -7.34 -13.27
C THR A 46 38.69 -7.45 -13.45
N LYS A 47 38.18 -8.66 -13.71
CA LYS A 47 36.74 -8.93 -13.81
C LYS A 47 36.00 -8.72 -12.48
N GLU A 48 36.55 -9.19 -11.37
CA GLU A 48 35.93 -8.98 -10.04
C GLU A 48 35.93 -7.50 -9.63
N ILE A 49 37.01 -6.77 -9.95
CA ILE A 49 37.08 -5.32 -9.74
C ILE A 49 36.02 -4.61 -10.60
N ALA A 50 35.89 -4.99 -11.86
CA ALA A 50 34.89 -4.43 -12.77
C ALA A 50 33.45 -4.69 -12.28
N ASP A 51 33.14 -5.91 -11.84
CA ASP A 51 31.84 -6.27 -11.27
C ASP A 51 31.55 -5.46 -9.99
N THR A 52 32.57 -5.25 -9.15
CA THR A 52 32.45 -4.45 -7.92
C THR A 52 32.12 -2.98 -8.22
N TYR A 53 32.85 -2.34 -9.14
CA TYR A 53 32.56 -0.94 -9.51
C TYR A 53 31.16 -0.79 -10.12
N SER A 54 30.77 -1.74 -10.97
CA SER A 54 29.44 -1.75 -11.58
C SER A 54 28.34 -1.93 -10.53
N MET A 55 28.54 -2.83 -9.58
CA MET A 55 27.61 -3.07 -8.48
C MET A 55 27.38 -1.78 -7.67
N TRP A 56 28.45 -1.09 -7.28
CA TRP A 56 28.34 0.18 -6.53
C TRP A 56 27.66 1.28 -7.33
N LEU A 57 27.97 1.40 -8.63
CA LEU A 57 27.32 2.37 -9.51
C LEU A 57 25.80 2.14 -9.56
N VAL A 58 25.37 0.89 -9.74
CA VAL A 58 23.94 0.52 -9.79
C VAL A 58 23.26 0.73 -8.45
N LEU A 59 23.89 0.37 -7.34
CA LEU A 59 23.36 0.58 -5.99
C LEU A 59 23.18 2.07 -5.69
N ILE A 60 24.21 2.88 -5.91
CA ILE A 60 24.14 4.33 -5.68
C ILE A 60 23.10 4.96 -6.59
N GLY A 61 23.09 4.60 -7.88
CA GLY A 61 22.12 5.14 -8.84
C GLY A 61 20.67 4.79 -8.50
N SER A 62 20.41 3.56 -8.04
CA SER A 62 19.06 3.13 -7.63
C SER A 62 18.60 3.82 -6.35
N ILE A 63 19.48 3.99 -5.35
CA ILE A 63 19.20 4.79 -4.14
C ILE A 63 18.90 6.24 -4.51
N LEU A 64 19.75 6.87 -5.34
CA LEU A 64 19.56 8.25 -5.77
C LEU A 64 18.25 8.41 -6.55
N THR A 65 17.90 7.44 -7.39
CA THR A 65 16.62 7.43 -8.10
C THR A 65 15.45 7.33 -7.13
N ALA A 66 15.51 6.48 -6.11
CA ALA A 66 14.46 6.37 -5.10
C ALA A 66 14.28 7.69 -4.32
N LEU A 67 15.38 8.34 -3.93
CA LEU A 67 15.35 9.66 -3.28
C LEU A 67 14.78 10.73 -4.20
N LEU A 68 15.18 10.75 -5.48
CA LEU A 68 14.65 11.69 -6.47
C LEU A 68 13.14 11.50 -6.67
N MET A 69 12.70 10.24 -6.75
CA MET A 69 11.27 9.91 -6.84
C MET A 69 10.51 10.47 -5.64
N ARG A 70 10.98 10.18 -4.42
CA ARG A 70 10.30 10.57 -3.18
C ARG A 70 10.28 12.08 -2.94
N PHE A 71 11.41 12.77 -3.14
CA PHE A 71 11.58 14.17 -2.71
C PHE A 71 11.45 15.19 -3.83
N LEU A 72 11.52 14.79 -5.10
CA LEU A 72 11.41 15.71 -6.23
C LEU A 72 10.19 15.41 -7.10
N ILE A 73 9.97 14.14 -7.46
CA ILE A 73 8.90 13.77 -8.38
C ILE A 73 7.55 13.74 -7.66
N MET A 74 7.42 13.01 -6.56
CA MET A 74 6.13 12.88 -5.85
C MET A 74 5.55 14.22 -5.38
N PRO A 75 6.31 15.16 -4.78
CA PRO A 75 5.77 16.47 -4.38
C PRO A 75 5.35 17.36 -5.56
N GLY A 76 5.91 17.12 -6.75
CA GLY A 76 5.51 17.81 -7.98
C GLY A 76 4.26 17.21 -8.64
N MET A 77 3.76 16.08 -8.14
CA MET A 77 2.55 15.41 -8.60
C MET A 77 1.42 15.68 -7.60
N GLY A 78 0.17 15.73 -8.07
CA GLY A 78 -0.99 15.86 -7.18
C GLY A 78 -1.46 14.54 -6.58
N GLU A 79 -1.21 13.42 -7.27
CA GLU A 79 -1.68 12.08 -6.92
C GLU A 79 -0.67 11.00 -7.35
N PRO A 80 -0.72 9.79 -6.78
CA PRO A 80 0.08 8.66 -7.23
C PRO A 80 -0.21 8.32 -8.70
N GLY A 81 0.83 8.36 -9.55
CA GLY A 81 0.69 8.10 -10.99
C GLY A 81 1.59 6.97 -11.50
N PRO A 82 1.31 6.42 -12.70
CA PRO A 82 2.14 5.37 -13.32
C PRO A 82 3.60 5.79 -13.52
N LEU A 83 3.87 7.09 -13.63
CA LEU A 83 5.20 7.66 -13.78
C LEU A 83 6.16 7.22 -12.67
N LEU A 84 5.67 7.06 -11.44
CA LEU A 84 6.45 6.66 -10.27
C LEU A 84 7.06 5.26 -10.42
N TRP A 85 6.42 4.40 -11.22
CA TRP A 85 6.87 3.03 -11.50
C TRP A 85 7.61 2.95 -12.83
N LEU A 86 7.08 3.60 -13.86
CA LEU A 86 7.62 3.50 -15.22
C LEU A 86 8.98 4.20 -15.37
N LEU A 87 9.19 5.34 -14.70
CA LEU A 87 10.43 6.09 -14.83
C LEU A 87 11.64 5.30 -14.27
N PRO A 88 11.61 4.78 -13.02
CA PRO A 88 12.71 3.95 -12.50
C PRO A 88 12.94 2.67 -13.30
N LEU A 89 11.87 2.05 -13.83
CA LEU A 89 11.98 0.88 -14.69
C LEU A 89 12.64 1.22 -16.04
N SER A 90 12.29 2.36 -16.63
CA SER A 90 12.91 2.83 -17.89
C SER A 90 14.39 3.15 -17.74
N LEU A 91 14.83 3.61 -16.55
CA LEU A 91 16.23 3.93 -16.28
C LEU A 91 17.14 2.69 -16.36
N VAL A 92 16.59 1.47 -16.16
CA VAL A 92 17.33 0.21 -16.38
C VAL A 92 17.87 0.12 -17.80
N LEU A 93 17.12 0.61 -18.79
CA LEU A 93 17.52 0.58 -20.20
C LEU A 93 18.69 1.53 -20.50
N ILE A 94 18.91 2.53 -19.64
CA ILE A 94 19.94 3.55 -19.75
C ILE A 94 21.20 3.14 -18.95
N LEU A 95 21.14 2.09 -18.13
CA LEU A 95 22.32 1.59 -17.39
C LEU A 95 23.54 1.31 -18.27
N PRO A 96 23.43 0.70 -19.47
CA PRO A 96 24.59 0.47 -20.32
C PRO A 96 25.27 1.74 -20.79
N THR A 97 24.48 2.78 -21.12
CA THR A 97 25.03 4.07 -21.56
C THR A 97 25.62 4.84 -20.40
N LEU A 98 24.97 4.82 -19.23
CA LEU A 98 25.47 5.46 -18.02
C LEU A 98 26.81 4.85 -17.55
N HIS A 99 26.91 3.52 -17.60
CA HIS A 99 28.11 2.81 -17.19
C HIS A 99 29.32 3.12 -18.09
N ARG A 100 29.11 3.22 -19.42
CA ARG A 100 30.15 3.63 -20.38
C ARG A 100 30.54 5.11 -20.24
N LEU A 101 29.63 5.94 -19.72
CA LEU A 101 29.91 7.36 -19.50
C LEU A 101 30.75 7.59 -18.23
N ILE A 102 30.51 6.79 -17.18
CA ILE A 102 31.09 7.01 -15.86
C ILE A 102 32.38 6.20 -15.66
N LEU A 103 32.41 4.95 -16.12
CA LEU A 103 33.54 4.05 -15.90
C LEU A 103 34.51 4.06 -17.08
N PRO A 104 35.82 3.85 -16.83
CA PRO A 104 36.80 3.72 -17.90
C PRO A 104 36.48 2.56 -18.86
N ASP A 105 36.84 2.74 -20.13
CA ASP A 105 36.60 1.75 -21.21
C ASP A 105 37.16 0.36 -20.87
N GLU A 106 38.32 0.33 -20.21
CA GLU A 106 39.00 -0.90 -19.73
C GLU A 106 38.10 -1.78 -18.83
N ILE A 107 37.15 -1.17 -18.13
CA ILE A 107 36.20 -1.82 -17.21
C ILE A 107 34.85 -2.03 -17.89
N SER A 108 34.37 -1.04 -18.66
CA SER A 108 33.03 -1.10 -19.26
C SER A 108 32.90 -2.15 -20.36
N ASP A 109 33.98 -2.42 -21.10
CA ASP A 109 33.96 -3.35 -22.23
C ASP A 109 33.93 -4.82 -21.80
N LEU A 110 34.33 -5.10 -20.55
CA LEU A 110 34.22 -6.42 -19.93
C LEU A 110 32.76 -6.78 -19.58
N TYR A 111 31.84 -5.81 -19.63
CA TYR A 111 30.44 -5.97 -19.26
C TYR A 111 29.57 -6.44 -20.44
N THR A 112 29.21 -7.72 -20.41
CA THR A 112 28.40 -8.37 -21.46
C THR A 112 26.96 -8.61 -21.01
N GLY A 113 26.10 -9.10 -21.92
CA GLY A 113 24.65 -9.25 -21.70
C GLY A 113 24.23 -9.91 -20.38
N GLY A 114 24.95 -10.93 -19.92
CA GLY A 114 24.67 -11.60 -18.65
C GLY A 114 24.92 -10.73 -17.42
N ASN A 115 25.90 -9.82 -17.48
CA ASN A 115 26.18 -8.87 -16.40
C ASN A 115 25.13 -7.75 -16.40
N TRP A 116 24.67 -7.31 -17.58
CA TRP A 116 23.60 -6.32 -17.71
C TRP A 116 22.28 -6.79 -17.12
N PHE A 117 21.92 -8.06 -17.34
CA PHE A 117 20.73 -8.63 -16.72
C PHE A 117 20.82 -8.61 -15.18
N ARG A 118 21.96 -9.04 -14.62
CA ARG A 118 22.20 -9.02 -13.17
C ARG A 118 22.17 -7.60 -12.60
N ALA A 119 22.80 -6.65 -13.27
CA ALA A 119 22.77 -5.23 -12.91
C ALA A 119 21.34 -4.65 -12.96
N GLY A 120 20.55 -5.00 -13.98
CA GLY A 120 19.15 -4.59 -14.08
C GLY A 120 18.28 -5.13 -12.94
N MET A 121 18.45 -6.41 -12.59
CA MET A 121 17.75 -7.00 -11.44
C MET A 121 18.18 -6.34 -10.13
N LEU A 122 19.48 -6.09 -9.95
CA LEU A 122 20.00 -5.38 -8.77
C LEU A 122 19.40 -3.97 -8.66
N TRP A 123 19.33 -3.23 -9.77
CA TRP A 123 18.69 -1.91 -9.83
C TRP A 123 17.24 -1.98 -9.36
N ILE A 124 16.43 -2.86 -9.98
CA ILE A 124 15.01 -2.96 -9.70
C ILE A 124 14.77 -3.30 -8.23
N PHE A 125 15.45 -4.30 -7.69
CA PHE A 125 15.25 -4.70 -6.30
C PHE A 125 15.75 -3.66 -5.31
N THR A 126 16.88 -3.00 -5.58
CA THR A 126 17.42 -1.97 -4.68
C THR A 126 16.50 -0.76 -4.67
N TRP A 127 16.13 -0.24 -5.85
CA TRP A 127 15.19 0.87 -5.96
C TRP A 127 13.85 0.54 -5.29
N LEU A 128 13.29 -0.65 -5.52
CA LEU A 128 12.02 -1.06 -4.91
C LEU A 128 12.13 -1.12 -3.39
N SER A 129 13.19 -1.74 -2.87
CA SER A 129 13.41 -1.89 -1.43
C SER A 129 13.54 -0.53 -0.74
N ILE A 130 14.33 0.37 -1.32
CA ILE A 130 14.52 1.73 -0.78
C ILE A 130 13.22 2.54 -0.89
N SER A 131 12.47 2.39 -1.98
CA SER A 131 11.19 3.07 -2.16
C SER A 131 10.16 2.63 -1.10
N ILE A 132 10.07 1.32 -0.81
CA ILE A 132 9.19 0.80 0.26
C ILE A 132 9.57 1.43 1.61
N VAL A 133 10.87 1.51 1.91
CA VAL A 133 11.37 2.10 3.16
C VAL A 133 11.08 3.61 3.24
N LEU A 134 11.15 4.34 2.12
CA LEU A 134 10.91 5.79 2.06
C LEU A 134 9.44 6.20 2.03
N VAL A 135 8.54 5.24 1.81
CA VAL A 135 7.11 5.48 1.59
C VAL A 135 6.27 4.94 2.76
N ASN A 136 6.81 3.98 3.51
CA ASN A 136 6.15 3.39 4.68
C ASN A 136 6.77 3.86 6.01
N PRO A 137 6.04 3.69 7.13
CA PRO A 137 6.55 3.99 8.46
C PRO A 137 7.85 3.22 8.76
N PRO A 138 8.83 3.80 9.48
CA PRO A 138 8.78 5.08 10.22
C PRO A 138 9.23 6.32 9.43
N LEU A 139 9.66 6.21 8.16
CA LEU A 139 10.26 7.35 7.44
C LEU A 139 9.22 8.25 6.75
N ALA A 140 8.09 7.68 6.33
CA ALA A 140 6.97 8.41 5.76
C ALA A 140 5.68 7.64 6.02
N ASP A 141 4.53 8.27 5.79
CA ASP A 141 3.28 7.55 5.67
C ASP A 141 2.45 8.15 4.54
N ILE A 142 2.19 7.34 3.53
CA ILE A 142 1.32 7.70 2.40
C ILE A 142 -0.01 6.95 2.44
N SER A 143 -0.24 6.13 3.48
CA SER A 143 -1.45 5.34 3.60
C SER A 143 -2.53 6.22 4.19
N ALA A 144 -3.66 6.34 3.51
CA ALA A 144 -4.77 7.11 4.05
C ALA A 144 -5.30 6.50 5.36
N PRO A 145 -5.79 7.34 6.29
CA PRO A 145 -6.39 6.85 7.52
C PRO A 145 -7.61 5.98 7.19
N GLU A 146 -7.93 5.01 8.03
CA GLU A 146 -8.99 4.03 7.76
C GLU A 146 -10.09 4.11 8.81
N ALA A 147 -11.36 4.13 8.37
CA ALA A 147 -12.50 3.81 9.22
C ALA A 147 -12.67 2.27 9.26
N VAL A 148 -12.26 1.67 10.37
CA VAL A 148 -12.20 0.21 10.57
C VAL A 148 -13.57 -0.36 10.90
N ASP A 149 -14.33 0.35 11.72
CA ASP A 149 -15.71 0.03 12.07
C ASP A 149 -16.54 1.30 11.99
N VAL A 150 -17.74 1.17 11.44
CA VAL A 150 -18.72 2.25 11.28
C VAL A 150 -20.06 1.71 11.69
N ARG A 151 -20.68 2.33 12.70
CA ARG A 151 -21.97 1.90 13.25
C ARG A 151 -22.91 3.09 13.44
N LEU A 152 -24.20 2.81 13.33
CA LEU A 152 -25.26 3.72 13.68
C LEU A 152 -26.01 3.13 14.88
N VAL A 153 -26.13 3.90 15.95
CA VAL A 153 -26.82 3.49 17.18
C VAL A 153 -27.99 4.42 17.40
N PHE A 154 -29.12 3.88 17.82
CA PHE A 154 -30.30 4.65 18.19
C PHE A 154 -30.48 4.56 19.69
N ASP A 155 -30.54 5.72 20.32
CA ASP A 155 -30.72 5.85 21.75
C ASP A 155 -32.16 6.26 22.04
N GLU A 156 -33.01 5.30 22.41
CA GLU A 156 -34.39 5.51 22.85
C GLU A 156 -34.53 5.63 24.39
N GLY A 157 -33.50 6.12 25.09
CA GLY A 157 -33.55 6.34 26.53
C GLY A 157 -32.99 5.17 27.35
N GLU A 158 -33.79 4.59 28.26
CA GLU A 158 -33.30 3.61 29.26
C GLU A 158 -32.73 2.31 28.63
N GLU A 159 -32.95 2.08 27.34
CA GLU A 159 -32.34 1.02 26.52
C GLU A 159 -31.85 1.61 25.19
N SER A 160 -30.53 1.61 24.98
CA SER A 160 -29.92 1.88 23.67
C SER A 160 -29.90 0.58 22.87
N GLU A 161 -30.66 0.50 21.77
CA GLU A 161 -30.56 -0.64 20.85
C GLU A 161 -29.51 -0.34 19.76
N ASP A 162 -28.50 -1.21 19.68
CA ASP A 162 -27.56 -1.20 18.55
C ASP A 162 -28.35 -1.67 17.32
N LEU A 163 -28.89 -0.73 16.55
CA LEU A 163 -29.41 -1.00 15.21
C LEU A 163 -28.20 -1.27 14.30
N VAL A 164 -27.57 -2.44 14.50
CA VAL A 164 -26.39 -2.92 13.78
C VAL A 164 -26.75 -3.16 12.31
N ALA A 165 -26.87 -2.09 11.53
CA ALA A 165 -26.35 -2.12 10.18
C ALA A 165 -24.84 -1.96 10.34
N ARG A 166 -24.10 -3.07 10.50
CA ARG A 166 -22.67 -3.04 10.15
C ARG A 166 -22.62 -2.52 8.72
N LEU A 167 -22.18 -1.27 8.55
CA LEU A 167 -22.09 -0.66 7.24
C LEU A 167 -20.90 -1.29 6.55
N ASP A 168 -21.09 -2.52 6.06
CA ASP A 168 -20.08 -3.26 5.32
C ASP A 168 -19.71 -2.40 4.12
N ARG A 169 -18.41 -2.11 3.97
CA ARG A 169 -17.84 -1.13 3.00
C ARG A 169 -17.98 -1.60 1.55
N THR A 170 -18.98 -2.40 1.22
CA THR A 170 -19.24 -2.97 -0.10
C THR A 170 -20.47 -2.33 -0.74
N GLY A 171 -20.40 -1.02 -1.03
CA GLY A 171 -21.45 -0.31 -1.76
C GLY A 171 -21.35 1.20 -1.61
N TYR A 172 -21.85 1.93 -2.62
CA TYR A 172 -21.95 3.41 -2.58
C TYR A 172 -23.27 3.91 -1.99
N ASP A 173 -24.26 3.04 -1.84
CA ASP A 173 -25.58 3.33 -1.30
C ASP A 173 -25.95 2.18 -0.35
N ILE A 174 -26.01 2.45 0.95
CA ILE A 174 -26.61 1.53 1.93
C ILE A 174 -27.95 2.15 2.29
N ASP A 175 -29.03 1.45 1.92
CA ASP A 175 -30.40 1.84 2.26
C ASP A 175 -30.77 1.21 3.61
N ILE A 176 -30.88 2.04 4.65
CA ILE A 176 -31.31 1.61 5.99
C ILE A 176 -32.78 1.98 6.14
N SER A 177 -33.67 1.00 6.25
CA SER A 177 -35.10 1.22 6.49
C SER A 177 -35.45 1.00 7.97
N ILE A 178 -35.95 2.03 8.65
CA ILE A 178 -36.34 1.97 10.07
C ILE A 178 -37.85 2.15 10.16
N GLU A 179 -38.54 1.19 10.76
CA GLU A 179 -40.00 1.15 10.88
C GLU A 179 -40.50 1.78 12.19
N GLU A 180 -40.10 3.02 12.50
CA GLU A 180 -40.58 3.71 13.71
C GLU A 180 -40.98 5.16 13.41
N GLY A 181 -42.25 5.45 13.72
CA GLY A 181 -42.97 6.62 13.24
C GLY A 181 -42.57 7.94 13.87
N GLN A 182 -41.93 7.93 15.03
CA GLN A 182 -41.19 9.04 15.63
C GLN A 182 -40.31 8.41 16.71
N SER A 183 -39.00 8.30 16.46
CA SER A 183 -38.05 7.99 17.53
C SER A 183 -37.92 9.28 18.35
N GLU A 184 -38.40 9.26 19.60
CA GLU A 184 -38.09 10.32 20.58
C GLU A 184 -36.59 10.34 20.92
N GLY A 185 -35.86 9.30 20.48
CA GLY A 185 -34.43 9.10 20.62
C GLY A 185 -33.52 9.87 19.65
N SER A 186 -32.23 9.92 20.00
CA SER A 186 -31.16 10.51 19.19
C SER A 186 -30.36 9.43 18.45
N MET A 187 -29.99 9.68 17.20
CA MET A 187 -29.12 8.77 16.44
C MET A 187 -27.66 9.17 16.58
N TRP A 188 -26.79 8.19 16.76
CA TRP A 188 -25.36 8.38 16.92
C TRP A 188 -24.59 7.64 15.82
N LEU A 189 -23.59 8.31 15.25
CA LEU A 189 -22.60 7.71 14.36
C LEU A 189 -21.34 7.37 15.15
N LEU A 190 -20.94 6.11 15.17
CA LEU A 190 -19.71 5.65 15.80
C LEU A 190 -18.71 5.24 14.72
N LEU A 191 -17.50 5.80 14.77
CA LEU A 191 -16.40 5.57 13.84
C LEU A 191 -15.16 5.12 14.60
N ASP A 192 -14.61 3.96 14.27
CA ASP A 192 -13.27 3.58 14.72
C ASP A 192 -12.25 4.01 13.67
N VAL A 193 -11.50 5.08 13.97
CA VAL A 193 -10.51 5.64 13.06
C VAL A 193 -9.13 5.11 13.40
N ARG A 194 -8.45 4.62 12.37
CA ARG A 194 -7.08 4.12 12.43
C ARG A 194 -6.19 4.95 11.54
N ASP A 195 -5.02 5.30 12.06
CA ASP A 195 -3.91 5.82 11.27
C ASP A 195 -2.60 5.09 11.65
N ASN A 196 -1.57 5.09 10.78
CA ASN A 196 -0.28 4.48 11.12
C ASN A 196 0.68 5.44 11.83
N VAL A 197 0.44 6.76 11.80
CA VAL A 197 1.27 7.76 12.47
C VAL A 197 0.58 8.32 13.70
N ALA A 198 -0.50 9.08 13.50
CA ALA A 198 -1.24 9.74 14.58
C ALA A 198 -2.64 10.13 14.10
N VAL A 199 -3.67 9.59 14.74
CA VAL A 199 -5.06 9.98 14.47
C VAL A 199 -5.32 11.44 14.86
N GLU A 200 -4.48 12.02 15.73
CA GLU A 200 -4.55 13.42 16.16
C GLU A 200 -4.46 14.43 15.01
N ASP A 201 -3.71 14.08 13.96
CA ASP A 201 -3.51 14.90 12.77
C ASP A 201 -4.65 14.76 11.75
N CYS A 202 -5.59 13.83 11.97
CA CYS A 202 -6.74 13.64 11.10
C CYS A 202 -7.87 14.64 11.44
N SER A 203 -8.52 15.16 10.41
CA SER A 203 -9.79 15.89 10.52
C SER A 203 -10.94 15.03 10.00
N ILE A 204 -11.93 14.79 10.85
CA ILE A 204 -13.13 14.01 10.55
C ILE A 204 -14.29 14.97 10.34
N SER A 205 -14.80 15.06 9.11
CA SER A 205 -16.00 15.82 8.78
C SER A 205 -17.20 14.91 8.64
N VAL A 206 -18.33 15.29 9.24
CA VAL A 206 -19.61 14.59 9.14
C VAL A 206 -20.68 15.56 8.67
N THR A 207 -21.37 15.20 7.59
CA THR A 207 -22.46 15.96 6.99
C THR A 207 -23.73 15.11 6.96
N LEU A 208 -24.84 15.66 7.44
CA LEU A 208 -26.16 15.07 7.34
C LEU A 208 -27.08 16.00 6.53
N VAL A 209 -27.73 15.47 5.51
CA VAL A 209 -28.65 16.20 4.64
C VAL A 209 -30.02 15.53 4.64
N LYS A 210 -31.09 16.31 4.73
CA LYS A 210 -32.48 15.86 4.53
C LYS A 210 -33.13 16.73 3.47
N ASN A 211 -33.64 16.14 2.39
CA ASN A 211 -34.32 16.86 1.31
C ASN A 211 -33.54 18.12 0.85
N GLU A 212 -32.24 17.97 0.55
CA GLU A 212 -31.32 19.04 0.14
C GLU A 212 -31.02 20.13 1.20
N GLN A 213 -31.54 20.00 2.42
CA GLN A 213 -31.19 20.86 3.56
C GLN A 213 -30.13 20.20 4.43
N ILE A 214 -29.04 20.93 4.71
CA ILE A 214 -27.97 20.48 5.60
C ILE A 214 -28.49 20.59 7.05
N LEU A 215 -28.65 19.46 7.72
CA LEU A 215 -29.05 19.37 9.12
C LEU A 215 -27.84 19.39 10.06
N LEU A 216 -26.75 18.73 9.66
CA LEU A 216 -25.49 18.71 10.40
C LEU A 216 -24.32 18.93 9.44
N ASN A 217 -23.38 19.76 9.83
CA ASN A 217 -22.07 19.88 9.20
C ASN A 217 -21.06 20.17 10.31
N SER A 218 -20.37 19.14 10.75
CA SER A 218 -19.39 19.20 11.84
C SER A 218 -18.03 18.73 11.33
N THR A 219 -16.96 19.36 11.81
CA THR A 219 -15.59 18.91 11.55
C THR A 219 -14.85 18.83 12.87
N ILE A 220 -14.21 17.70 13.10
CA ILE A 220 -13.53 17.32 14.34
C ILE A 220 -12.07 17.11 14.02
N ASN A 221 -11.18 17.63 14.84
CA ASN A 221 -9.77 17.28 14.78
C ASN A 221 -9.50 16.15 15.79
N GLY A 222 -8.73 15.14 15.41
CA GLY A 222 -8.36 14.04 16.30
C GLY A 222 -7.62 14.49 17.58
N ALA A 223 -7.04 15.70 17.59
CA ALA A 223 -6.38 16.28 18.75
C ALA A 223 -7.32 16.86 19.83
N ASN A 224 -8.64 17.00 19.58
CA ASN A 224 -9.59 17.54 20.57
C ASN A 224 -9.97 16.48 21.62
N THR A 225 -9.00 16.08 22.44
CA THR A 225 -9.08 15.07 23.50
C THR A 225 -9.79 15.52 24.78
N THR A 226 -10.30 16.77 24.85
CA THR A 226 -10.95 17.31 26.06
C THR A 226 -12.46 17.06 26.15
N GLY A 227 -12.97 16.09 25.40
CA GLY A 227 -14.39 15.68 25.41
C GLY A 227 -14.60 14.25 25.88
N ILE A 228 -13.83 13.77 26.87
CA ILE A 228 -14.15 12.52 27.56
C ILE A 228 -15.39 12.78 28.41
N ALA A 229 -16.56 12.51 27.88
CA ALA A 229 -17.70 12.15 28.69
C ALA A 229 -17.96 10.66 28.41
N ALA A 230 -18.09 9.86 29.47
CA ALA A 230 -18.66 8.53 29.34
C ALA A 230 -20.02 8.66 28.62
N TYR A 231 -20.46 7.66 27.88
CA TYR A 231 -21.75 7.68 27.18
C TYR A 231 -22.90 8.27 28.03
N ASP A 232 -22.98 7.87 29.30
CA ASP A 232 -23.96 8.39 30.27
C ASP A 232 -23.83 9.90 30.58
N ASP A 233 -22.62 10.46 30.52
CA ASP A 233 -22.37 11.89 30.71
C ASP A 233 -22.68 12.71 29.43
N LEU A 234 -22.68 12.07 28.25
CA LEU A 234 -22.96 12.72 26.96
C LEU A 234 -24.43 13.17 26.88
N VAL A 235 -25.39 12.38 27.37
CA VAL A 235 -26.83 12.67 27.27
C VAL A 235 -27.27 13.98 27.97
N SER A 236 -26.42 14.58 28.83
CA SER A 236 -26.76 15.74 29.66
C SER A 236 -26.29 17.11 29.14
N GLY A 237 -25.46 17.15 28.09
CA GLY A 237 -24.80 18.38 27.64
C GLY A 237 -25.25 18.83 26.25
N ASN A 238 -25.84 20.02 26.14
CA ASN A 238 -26.25 20.65 24.88
C ASN A 238 -25.04 21.09 24.01
N ARG A 239 -24.22 20.14 23.57
CA ARG A 239 -23.08 20.28 22.65
C ARG A 239 -23.26 19.24 21.55
N SER A 240 -22.91 19.51 20.30
CA SER A 240 -22.75 18.45 19.30
C SER A 240 -21.63 17.53 19.77
N ILE A 241 -21.97 16.40 20.34
CA ILE A 241 -21.07 15.62 21.18
C ILE A 241 -20.18 14.75 20.32
N VAL A 242 -18.88 14.88 20.57
CA VAL A 242 -17.86 14.06 19.94
C VAL A 242 -16.89 13.58 21.00
N SER A 243 -16.92 12.29 21.33
CA SER A 243 -16.01 11.66 22.29
C SER A 243 -14.99 10.80 21.56
N ILE A 244 -13.71 11.06 21.84
CA ILE A 244 -12.58 10.20 21.46
C ILE A 244 -12.43 9.13 22.54
N LEU A 245 -12.60 7.86 22.18
CA LEU A 245 -12.52 6.73 23.11
C LEU A 245 -11.09 6.22 23.13
N ASP A 246 -10.42 6.37 24.27
CA ASP A 246 -9.03 5.93 24.46
C ASP A 246 -8.97 4.41 24.79
N GLU A 247 -9.98 3.87 25.48
CA GLU A 247 -10.08 2.45 25.78
C GLU A 247 -11.55 2.02 25.83
N GLY A 248 -11.84 0.86 25.24
CA GLY A 248 -13.22 0.41 24.98
C GLY A 248 -14.13 0.48 26.19
N SER A 249 -15.21 1.26 26.08
CA SER A 249 -16.42 1.03 26.85
C SER A 249 -17.60 1.83 26.27
N TRP A 250 -18.34 1.20 25.36
CA TRP A 250 -19.78 1.40 25.24
C TRP A 250 -20.39 0.03 25.39
N SER A 251 -20.55 -0.43 26.64
CA SER A 251 -21.37 -1.59 27.07
C SER A 251 -21.26 -2.94 26.32
N ASP A 252 -20.44 -3.07 25.28
CA ASP A 252 -20.26 -4.21 24.42
C ASP A 252 -18.79 -4.71 24.53
N PRO A 253 -18.56 -5.90 25.08
CA PRO A 253 -17.26 -6.57 25.10
C PRO A 253 -16.63 -6.77 23.70
N GLN A 254 -17.36 -6.57 22.61
CA GLN A 254 -16.86 -6.62 21.24
C GLN A 254 -16.31 -5.28 20.72
N MET A 255 -16.57 -4.16 21.40
CA MET A 255 -16.00 -2.83 21.07
C MET A 255 -14.59 -2.70 21.67
N LYS A 256 -13.71 -3.65 21.35
CA LYS A 256 -12.28 -3.50 21.59
C LYS A 256 -11.66 -2.83 20.38
N LEU A 257 -11.24 -1.58 20.55
CA LEU A 257 -10.25 -0.95 19.68
C LEU A 257 -9.12 -1.96 19.46
N ARG A 258 -8.89 -2.34 18.19
CA ARG A 258 -8.01 -3.47 17.88
C ARG A 258 -6.54 -3.11 18.14
N ARG A 259 -6.21 -1.82 18.14
CA ARG A 259 -4.91 -1.26 18.54
C ARG A 259 -5.13 -0.14 19.56
N THR A 260 -4.19 0.02 20.48
CA THR A 260 -4.15 1.11 21.47
C THR A 260 -3.90 2.49 20.84
N THR A 261 -3.71 2.55 19.53
CA THR A 261 -3.55 3.79 18.74
C THR A 261 -4.77 4.09 17.89
N ASP A 262 -5.75 3.17 17.83
CA ASP A 262 -7.01 3.42 17.15
C ASP A 262 -7.84 4.36 18.05
N VAL A 263 -8.59 5.29 17.45
CA VAL A 263 -9.41 6.28 18.16
C VAL A 263 -10.87 6.09 17.76
N GLY A 264 -11.73 5.79 18.74
CA GLY A 264 -13.17 5.73 18.51
C GLY A 264 -13.79 7.12 18.58
N VAL A 265 -14.66 7.47 17.64
CA VAL A 265 -15.31 8.78 17.51
C VAL A 265 -16.81 8.59 17.44
N ALA A 266 -17.54 9.13 18.41
CA ALA A 266 -19.00 9.19 18.37
C ALA A 266 -19.45 10.57 17.85
N VAL A 267 -20.52 10.65 17.07
CA VAL A 267 -21.11 11.91 16.60
C VAL A 267 -22.62 11.84 16.76
N ASP A 268 -23.18 12.74 17.56
CA ASP A 268 -24.63 12.92 17.67
C ASP A 268 -25.20 13.51 16.37
N LEU A 269 -26.10 12.77 15.73
CA LEU A 269 -26.79 13.16 14.50
C LEU A 269 -28.16 13.80 14.78
N GLY A 270 -28.61 13.80 16.04
CA GLY A 270 -29.88 14.35 16.48
C GLY A 270 -31.06 13.41 16.28
N THR A 271 -32.26 13.96 16.42
CA THR A 271 -33.53 13.24 16.27
C THR A 271 -33.94 13.18 14.80
N PHE A 272 -34.46 12.04 14.35
CA PHE A 272 -34.88 11.86 12.97
C PHE A 272 -36.39 11.64 12.88
N ASP A 273 -37.06 12.47 12.07
CA ASP A 273 -38.44 12.20 11.64
C ASP A 273 -38.47 11.29 10.40
N THR A 274 -39.66 10.79 10.06
CA THR A 274 -39.93 10.10 8.79
C THR A 274 -39.38 10.88 7.58
N GLY A 275 -38.68 10.19 6.68
CA GLY A 275 -38.07 10.79 5.49
C GLY A 275 -36.78 10.11 5.06
N THR A 276 -36.13 10.69 4.05
CA THR A 276 -34.84 10.22 3.53
C THR A 276 -33.73 11.18 3.93
N TYR A 277 -32.64 10.63 4.45
CA TYR A 277 -31.46 11.33 4.89
C TYR A 277 -30.24 10.81 4.15
N GLU A 278 -29.30 11.71 3.88
CA GLU A 278 -27.99 11.39 3.34
C GLU A 278 -26.94 11.74 4.38
N LEU A 279 -26.26 10.71 4.90
CA LEU A 279 -25.15 10.84 5.82
C LEU A 279 -23.84 10.64 5.06
N ARG A 280 -22.90 11.57 5.23
CA ARG A 280 -21.56 11.48 4.69
C ARG A 280 -20.55 11.74 5.81
N TYR A 281 -19.57 10.86 5.95
CA TYR A 281 -18.36 11.19 6.69
C TYR A 281 -17.18 11.34 5.73
N ARG A 282 -16.11 11.98 6.17
CA ARG A 282 -14.85 12.08 5.44
C ARG A 282 -13.74 12.31 6.44
N ILE A 283 -12.63 11.60 6.28
CA ILE A 283 -11.45 11.67 7.13
C ILE A 283 -10.30 12.17 6.27
N ASP A 284 -9.76 13.33 6.59
CA ASP A 284 -8.62 13.94 5.91
C ASP A 284 -7.40 13.98 6.82
N GLN A 285 -6.20 13.82 6.26
CA GLN A 285 -4.94 13.94 6.97
C GLN A 285 -3.93 14.70 6.11
N PRO A 286 -3.12 15.61 6.70
CA PRO A 286 -1.98 16.19 6.02
C PRO A 286 -0.90 15.12 5.82
N GLY A 287 -0.91 14.46 4.66
CA GLY A 287 0.14 13.50 4.30
C GLY A 287 1.37 14.17 3.70
N ASP A 288 2.48 13.43 3.65
CA ASP A 288 3.70 13.82 2.94
C ASP A 288 4.03 12.74 1.89
N PRO A 289 3.87 13.02 0.58
CA PRO A 289 3.80 14.35 -0.03
C PRO A 289 2.38 14.85 -0.39
N TRP A 290 1.35 14.01 -0.28
CA TRP A 290 -0.01 14.33 -0.70
C TRP A 290 -0.98 14.35 0.46
N PRO A 291 -2.05 15.15 0.42
CA PRO A 291 -3.15 15.01 1.35
C PRO A 291 -3.80 13.64 1.19
N LEU A 292 -4.14 13.01 2.30
CA LEU A 292 -4.72 11.69 2.33
C LEU A 292 -6.17 11.80 2.78
N THR A 293 -7.08 11.18 2.03
CA THR A 293 -8.52 11.24 2.31
C THR A 293 -9.10 9.83 2.25
N THR A 294 -9.95 9.52 3.24
CA THR A 294 -10.74 8.29 3.28
C THR A 294 -12.20 8.60 3.58
N GLY A 295 -13.10 7.76 3.05
CA GLY A 295 -14.46 7.65 3.57
C GLY A 295 -15.53 8.49 2.90
N ASP A 296 -15.33 9.01 1.68
CA ASP A 296 -16.34 9.79 0.91
C ASP A 296 -17.53 8.93 0.41
N ALA A 297 -18.07 8.07 1.27
CA ALA A 297 -19.26 7.27 1.02
C ALA A 297 -20.51 8.04 1.47
N ILE A 298 -21.62 7.82 0.76
CA ILE A 298 -22.93 8.40 1.08
C ILE A 298 -23.81 7.27 1.61
N TYR A 299 -24.37 7.44 2.79
CA TYR A 299 -25.30 6.51 3.40
C TYR A 299 -26.71 7.08 3.31
N LYS A 300 -27.64 6.32 2.73
CA LYS A 300 -29.03 6.72 2.55
C LYS A 300 -29.89 6.08 3.63
N ILE A 301 -30.37 6.88 4.55
CA ILE A 301 -31.19 6.41 5.66
C ILE A 301 -32.63 6.77 5.36
N GLN A 302 -33.51 5.79 5.28
CA GLN A 302 -34.93 5.95 5.06
C GLN A 302 -35.70 5.56 6.32
N ILE A 303 -36.37 6.54 6.93
CA ILE A 303 -37.23 6.29 8.09
C ILE A 303 -38.66 6.23 7.60
N LEU A 304 -39.30 5.09 7.82
CA LEU A 304 -40.65 4.78 7.41
C LEU A 304 -41.64 5.19 8.52
N PRO A 305 -42.86 5.60 8.16
CA PRO A 305 -43.89 5.90 9.15
C PRO A 305 -44.34 4.62 9.85
N SER A 306 -44.64 4.70 11.15
CA SER A 306 -45.25 3.60 11.91
C SER A 306 -46.61 3.23 11.29
N GLN A 307 -46.83 1.94 11.02
CA GLN A 307 -48.14 1.44 10.56
C GLN A 307 -49.17 1.36 11.69
#